data_AF-A0A2R6DFC1-F1
#
_entry.id   AF-A0A2R6DFC1-F1
#
_cell.length_a   1.000
_cell.length_b   1.000
_cell.length_c   1.000
_cell.angle_alpha   90.00
_cell.angle_beta   90.00
_cell.angle_gamma   90.00
#
_symmetry.space_group_name_H-M   'P 1'
#
loop_
_entity.id
_entity.type
_entity.pdbx_description
1 polymer ?
#
loop_
_entity_poly.entity_id
_entity_poly.type
_entity_poly.pdbx_seq_one_letter_code
_entity_poly.pdbx_strand_id
1 'polypeptide(L)'
;MTVHSDWGDWLPTAVADADPDGVRLWYLGCNGVTLKAADGTTVLIDPYLGTGDPPRTVRMIPVPFDPADVEAADAVLATHEHTDHVHGPSQA
;
A
#
# COMPACT_ATOMS: atom_id res chain seq x y z
N MET A 1 11.97 7.05 9.46
CA MET A 1 12.13 5.58 9.54
C MET A 1 11.93 5.06 8.14
N THR A 2 12.86 4.25 7.64
CA THR A 2 12.71 3.55 6.37
C THR A 2 11.74 2.39 6.55
N VAL A 3 10.75 2.27 5.66
CA VAL A 3 9.89 1.08 5.59
C VAL A 3 10.76 -0.10 5.15
N HIS A 4 10.44 -1.32 5.59
CA HIS A 4 11.08 -2.54 5.09
C HIS A 4 9.99 -3.45 4.56
N SER A 5 10.08 -3.81 3.28
CA SER A 5 9.18 -4.77 2.65
C SER A 5 9.58 -6.20 2.97
N ASP A 6 8.62 -7.00 3.42
CA ASP A 6 8.78 -8.45 3.55
C ASP A 6 8.64 -9.17 2.20
N TRP A 7 8.08 -8.51 1.18
CA TRP A 7 7.87 -9.06 -0.17
C TRP A 7 8.84 -8.51 -1.21
N GLY A 8 9.79 -7.65 -0.80
CA GLY A 8 10.61 -6.88 -1.72
C GLY A 8 9.75 -5.99 -2.62
N ASP A 9 10.10 -5.95 -3.90
CA ASP A 9 9.46 -5.17 -4.96
C ASP A 9 8.33 -5.93 -5.68
N TRP A 10 8.03 -7.18 -5.27
CA TRP A 10 7.08 -8.03 -5.98
C TRP A 10 5.71 -7.39 -6.16
N LEU A 11 5.13 -6.80 -5.10
CA LEU A 11 3.78 -6.24 -5.21
C LEU A 11 3.73 -4.98 -6.08
N PRO A 12 4.62 -3.97 -5.92
CA PRO A 12 4.68 -2.82 -6.82
C PRO A 12 4.86 -3.23 -8.28
N THR A 13 5.77 -4.16 -8.58
CA THR A 13 5.93 -4.70 -9.94
C THR A 13 4.65 -5.38 -10.44
N ALA A 14 3.99 -6.20 -9.61
CA ALA A 14 2.75 -6.87 -9.98
C ALA A 14 1.58 -5.91 -10.23
N VAL A 15 1.54 -4.77 -9.54
CA VAL A 15 0.54 -3.71 -9.79
C VAL A 15 0.89 -2.96 -11.07
N ALA A 16 2.16 -2.58 -11.27
CA ALA A 16 2.64 -1.90 -12.47
C ALA A 16 2.37 -2.72 -13.74
N ASP A 17 2.67 -4.01 -13.72
CA ASP A 17 2.52 -4.94 -14.85
C ASP A 17 1.08 -5.41 -15.10
N ALA A 18 0.14 -5.11 -14.20
CA ALA A 18 -1.23 -5.58 -14.34
C ALA A 18 -1.97 -4.90 -15.50
N ASP A 19 -2.66 -5.71 -16.30
CA ASP A 19 -3.53 -5.29 -17.40
C ASP A 19 -4.94 -5.91 -17.21
N PRO A 20 -5.79 -5.31 -16.34
CA PRO A 20 -7.10 -5.88 -16.03
C PRO A 20 -8.18 -5.41 -17.03
N ASP A 21 -9.10 -6.30 -17.43
CA ASP A 21 -10.30 -5.94 -18.23
C ASP A 21 -11.31 -5.04 -17.48
N GLY A 22 -11.11 -4.84 -16.17
CA GLY A 22 -12.00 -4.09 -15.30
C GLY A 22 -11.23 -3.42 -14.18
N VAL A 23 -11.47 -3.85 -12.93
CA VAL A 23 -10.68 -3.39 -11.77
C VAL A 23 -10.05 -4.60 -11.10
N ARG A 24 -8.74 -4.53 -10.87
CA ARG A 24 -8.02 -5.48 -10.00
C ARG A 24 -7.67 -4.77 -8.70
N LEU A 25 -7.84 -5.48 -7.58
CA LEU A 25 -7.51 -4.99 -6.25
C LEU A 25 -6.49 -5.90 -5.58
N TRP A 26 -5.61 -5.31 -4.78
CA TRP A 26 -4.69 -6.01 -3.90
C TRP A 26 -4.83 -5.51 -2.49
N TYR A 27 -4.96 -6.44 -1.56
CA TYR A 27 -5.00 -6.14 -0.14
C TYR A 27 -3.58 -5.85 0.39
N LEU A 28 -3.41 -4.70 1.04
CA LEU A 28 -2.12 -4.24 1.58
C LEU A 28 -1.95 -4.58 3.07
N GLY A 29 -2.98 -5.10 3.71
CA GLY A 29 -3.04 -5.29 5.15
C GLY A 29 -3.78 -4.17 5.90
N CYS A 30 -4.31 -4.50 7.07
CA CYS A 30 -5.22 -3.66 7.84
C CYS A 30 -6.48 -3.31 7.02
N ASN A 31 -6.65 -2.04 6.66
CA ASN A 31 -7.70 -1.48 5.82
C ASN A 31 -7.16 -1.03 4.44
N GLY A 32 -5.86 -1.22 4.20
CA GLY A 32 -5.20 -0.78 3.00
C GLY A 32 -5.52 -1.63 1.77
N VAL A 33 -5.83 -0.96 0.66
CA VAL A 33 -6.07 -1.59 -0.63
C VAL A 33 -5.46 -0.73 -1.73
N THR A 34 -4.82 -1.37 -2.71
CA THR A 34 -4.49 -0.71 -3.98
C THR A 34 -5.33 -1.30 -5.10
N LEU A 35 -5.67 -0.48 -6.08
CA LEU A 35 -6.43 -0.90 -7.24
C LEU A 35 -5.80 -0.38 -8.52
N LYS A 36 -5.96 -1.14 -9.60
CA LYS A 36 -5.68 -0.71 -10.97
C LYS A 36 -6.90 -0.96 -11.84
N ALA A 37 -7.32 0.07 -12.57
CA ALA A 37 -8.40 0.01 -13.55
C ALA A 37 -7.86 -0.31 -14.96
N ALA A 38 -8.76 -0.73 -15.85
CA ALA A 38 -8.45 -1.07 -17.24
C ALA A 38 -7.84 0.07 -18.06
N ASP A 39 -8.06 1.33 -17.66
CA ASP A 39 -7.48 2.51 -18.29
C ASP A 39 -6.07 2.86 -17.75
N GLY A 40 -5.53 2.03 -16.86
CA GLY A 40 -4.23 2.22 -16.22
C GLY A 40 -4.29 2.97 -14.89
N THR A 41 -5.44 3.57 -14.53
CA THR A 41 -5.58 4.34 -13.29
C THR A 41 -5.23 3.50 -12.07
N THR A 42 -4.27 3.97 -11.26
CA THR A 42 -3.77 3.29 -10.07
C THR A 42 -3.99 4.15 -8.84
N VAL A 43 -4.67 3.61 -7.83
CA VAL A 43 -4.99 4.32 -6.57
C VAL A 43 -4.55 3.48 -5.39
N LEU A 44 -3.94 4.12 -4.40
CA LEU A 44 -3.68 3.54 -3.08
C LEU A 44 -4.68 4.13 -2.09
N ILE A 45 -5.36 3.27 -1.34
CA ILE A 45 -6.31 3.66 -0.30
C ILE A 45 -5.78 3.13 1.03
N ASP A 46 -5.61 4.05 1.97
CA ASP A 46 -5.09 3.80 3.32
C ASP A 46 -3.82 2.91 3.37
N PRO A 47 -2.72 3.25 2.67
CA PRO A 47 -1.54 2.40 2.65
C PRO A 47 -0.80 2.41 4.00
N TYR A 48 -1.17 1.55 4.96
CA TYR A 48 -0.43 1.42 6.21
C TYR A 48 0.75 0.45 6.08
N LEU A 49 1.97 0.98 6.15
CA LEU A 49 3.23 0.23 6.02
C LEU A 49 4.06 0.22 7.31
N GLY A 50 3.45 0.59 8.44
CA GLY A 50 4.08 0.56 9.76
C GLY A 50 4.00 -0.81 10.43
N THR A 51 4.83 -1.05 11.44
CA THR A 51 4.87 -2.32 12.20
C THR A 51 4.03 -2.31 13.48
N GLY A 52 3.25 -1.25 13.71
CA GLY A 52 2.53 -0.99 14.96
C GLY A 52 3.32 -0.12 15.95
N ASP A 53 2.78 0.04 17.16
CA ASP A 53 3.37 0.71 18.32
C ASP A 53 3.50 -0.28 19.50
N PRO A 54 4.55 -1.12 19.53
CA PRO A 54 4.70 -2.13 20.57
C PRO A 54 4.89 -1.52 21.97
N PRO A 55 4.35 -2.15 23.03
CA PRO A 55 3.68 -3.45 23.02
C PRO A 55 2.17 -3.37 22.72
N ARG A 56 1.62 -2.18 22.45
CA ARG A 56 0.16 -1.99 22.30
C ARG A 56 -0.36 -2.60 21.02
N THR A 57 0.33 -2.34 19.91
CA THR A 57 -0.03 -2.87 18.60
C THR A 57 1.21 -3.45 17.93
N VAL A 58 1.05 -4.64 17.36
CA VAL A 58 2.09 -5.32 16.60
C VAL A 58 1.45 -5.76 15.29
N ARG A 59 2.04 -5.38 14.17
CA ARG A 59 1.59 -5.87 12.86
C ARG A 59 1.87 -7.37 12.77
N MET A 60 0.82 -8.17 12.56
CA MET A 60 0.91 -9.64 12.51
C MET A 60 0.93 -10.21 11.08
N ILE A 61 0.96 -9.35 10.09
CA ILE A 61 1.01 -9.70 8.66
C ILE A 61 2.19 -9.00 7.98
N PRO A 62 2.73 -9.53 6.87
CA PRO A 62 3.84 -8.91 6.16
C PRO A 62 3.57 -7.44 5.77
N VAL A 63 4.62 -6.62 5.77
CA VAL A 63 4.64 -5.32 5.09
C VAL A 63 4.86 -5.57 3.60
N PRO A 64 3.89 -5.21 2.73
CA PRO A 64 3.85 -5.75 1.37
C PRO A 64 4.81 -5.06 0.38
N PHE A 65 5.28 -3.84 0.65
CA PHE A 65 6.17 -3.08 -0.22
C PHE A 65 6.88 -1.93 0.51
N ASP A 66 7.98 -1.46 -0.05
CA ASP A 66 8.58 -0.16 0.28
C ASP A 66 7.91 0.90 -0.61
N PRO A 67 7.42 2.03 -0.07
CA PRO A 67 6.79 3.09 -0.87
C PRO A 67 7.70 3.64 -1.97
N ALA A 68 9.03 3.58 -1.80
CA ALA A 68 9.98 4.00 -2.83
C ALA A 68 9.98 3.10 -4.08
N ASP A 69 9.46 1.86 -3.98
CA ASP A 69 9.35 0.93 -5.10
C ASP A 69 8.09 1.15 -5.95
N VAL A 70 7.19 2.06 -5.54
CA VAL A 70 5.99 2.41 -6.33
C VAL A 70 6.38 3.39 -7.43
N GLU A 71 6.40 2.92 -8.68
CA GLU A 71 6.77 3.75 -9.84
C GLU A 71 5.75 4.85 -10.15
N ALA A 72 4.46 4.54 -10.02
CA ALA A 72 3.38 5.46 -10.33
C ALA A 72 2.10 5.16 -9.53
N ALA A 73 1.44 6.23 -9.08
CA ALA A 73 0.08 6.22 -8.55
C ALA A 73 -0.60 7.54 -8.91
N ASP A 74 -1.86 7.49 -9.32
CA ASP A 74 -2.63 8.69 -9.68
C ASP A 74 -3.22 9.39 -8.46
N ALA A 75 -3.49 8.63 -7.39
CA ALA A 75 -3.97 9.17 -6.13
C ALA A 75 -3.60 8.29 -4.94
N VAL A 76 -3.42 8.94 -3.79
CA VAL A 76 -3.42 8.30 -2.47
C VAL A 76 -4.59 8.87 -1.68
N LEU A 77 -5.48 7.98 -1.23
CA LEU A 77 -6.69 8.35 -0.48
C LEU A 77 -6.56 7.85 0.96
N ALA A 78 -7.10 8.65 1.88
CA ALA A 78 -7.26 8.29 3.28
C ALA A 78 -8.74 8.36 3.66
N THR A 79 -9.25 7.36 4.38
CA THR A 79 -10.64 7.33 4.84
C THR A 79 -10.88 8.24 6.04
N HIS A 80 -9.92 8.31 6.97
CA HIS A 80 -9.91 9.19 8.15
C HIS A 80 -8.49 9.31 8.74
N GLU A 81 -8.32 10.08 9.80
CA GLU A 81 -7.03 10.58 10.30
C GLU A 81 -6.25 9.65 11.24
N HIS A 82 -6.77 8.46 11.55
CA HIS A 82 -6.06 7.51 12.40
C HIS A 82 -4.76 7.02 11.75
N THR A 83 -3.78 6.65 12.58
CA THR A 83 -2.40 6.35 12.12
C THR A 83 -2.27 5.11 11.24
N ASP A 84 -3.23 4.18 11.35
CA ASP A 84 -3.38 2.99 10.49
C ASP A 84 -4.11 3.29 9.17
N HIS A 85 -4.49 4.55 8.94
CA HIS A 85 -5.08 5.05 7.70
C HIS A 85 -4.20 6.14 7.06
N VAL A 86 -3.63 7.03 7.88
CA VAL A 86 -2.70 8.09 7.47
C VAL A 86 -1.31 7.79 8.05
N HIS A 87 -0.44 7.25 7.20
CA HIS A 87 0.90 6.85 7.59
C HIS A 87 1.93 7.63 6.78
N GLY A 88 2.60 8.60 7.41
CA GLY A 88 3.54 9.49 6.73
C GLY A 88 4.56 8.78 5.82
N PRO A 89 5.24 7.71 6.27
CA PRO A 89 6.20 7.00 5.43
C PRO A 89 5.63 6.41 4.15
N SER A 90 4.35 6.02 4.09
CA SER A 90 3.76 5.46 2.86
C SER A 90 3.25 6.50 1.88
N GLN A 91 3.34 7.78 2.23
CA GLN A 91 2.89 8.93 1.43
C GLN A 91 4.09 9.82 1.01
N ALA A 92 5.30 9.36 1.28
CA ALA A 92 6.55 10.09 1.08
C ALA A 92 7.13 9.86 -0.32
#